data_AF-A0A1I5GGP8-F1
#
_entry.id   AF-A0A1I5GGP8-F1
#
_cell.length_a   1.000
_cell.length_b   1.000
_cell.length_c   1.000
_cell.angle_alpha   90.00
_cell.angle_beta   90.00
_cell.angle_gamma   90.00
#
_symmetry.space_group_name_H-M   'P 1'
#
loop_
_entity.id
_entity.type
_entity.pdbx_description
1 polymer ?
#
loop_
_entity_poly.entity_id
_entity_poly.type
_entity_poly.pdbx_seq_one_letter_code
_entity_poly.pdbx_strand_id
1 'polypeptide(L)'
;MYRRCGCEDPRTGRAVGRNCPRLQTERGHGSWYLRLELGAGLDGKRRRVRRGGYPTRKAAEEALARLRGPTGTAVTVGEWLDRWLRDHAGAASTVAGYANHVRLYLDPHLGGLLLGELTVEHVREMFAAIVHDHQAEGRRIRQATLNRIRSTLRSALNTALRDGLIVENPAALLVMPVARRPRAVVWTAAPCRGVGADRGASGGGGVDG
;
A
#
# COMPACT_ATOMS: atom_id res chain seq x y z
N MET A 1 20.75 -13.73 -15.87
CA MET A 1 20.51 -14.66 -14.74
C MET A 1 21.80 -15.39 -14.42
N TYR A 2 21.95 -15.93 -13.21
CA TYR A 2 23.16 -16.65 -12.78
C TYR A 2 22.84 -17.58 -11.60
N ARG A 3 23.70 -18.58 -11.35
CA ARG A 3 23.55 -19.50 -10.20
C ARG A 3 24.45 -19.09 -9.02
N ARG A 4 24.04 -19.38 -7.79
CA ARG A 4 24.90 -19.35 -6.58
C ARG A 4 24.74 -20.64 -5.77
N CYS A 5 25.83 -21.16 -5.20
CA CYS A 5 25.78 -22.10 -4.07
C CYS A 5 25.99 -21.33 -2.75
N GLY A 6 25.39 -21.80 -1.65
CA GLY A 6 25.74 -21.44 -0.27
C GLY A 6 26.86 -22.31 0.34
N CYS A 7 27.69 -22.94 -0.49
CA CYS A 7 28.77 -23.81 -0.06
C CYS A 7 29.90 -22.99 0.53
N GLU A 8 30.47 -23.47 1.62
CA GLU A 8 31.61 -22.84 2.28
C GLU A 8 32.87 -23.67 2.07
N ASP A 9 33.99 -22.99 1.92
CA ASP A 9 35.30 -23.61 1.90
C ASP A 9 35.64 -24.09 3.32
N PRO A 10 35.82 -25.40 3.54
CA PRO A 10 36.06 -25.95 4.87
C PRO A 10 37.36 -25.44 5.53
N ARG A 11 38.32 -24.91 4.75
CA ARG A 11 39.55 -24.32 5.29
C ARG A 11 39.41 -22.87 5.72
N THR A 12 38.58 -22.10 5.01
CA THR A 12 38.51 -20.64 5.21
C THR A 12 37.17 -20.16 5.78
N GLY A 13 36.15 -21.03 5.83
CA GLY A 13 34.78 -20.69 6.22
C GLY A 13 34.09 -19.72 5.28
N ARG A 14 34.70 -19.38 4.14
CA ARG A 14 34.16 -18.40 3.18
C ARG A 14 33.32 -19.10 2.12
N ALA A 15 32.29 -18.42 1.64
CA ALA A 15 31.48 -18.92 0.54
C ALA A 15 32.34 -19.13 -0.73
N VAL A 16 32.32 -20.36 -1.27
CA VAL A 16 33.05 -20.72 -2.52
C VAL A 16 32.44 -20.01 -3.74
N GLY A 17 31.14 -19.69 -3.67
CA GLY A 17 30.46 -18.87 -4.66
C GLY A 17 30.36 -19.53 -6.04
N ARG A 18 30.72 -18.79 -7.10
CA ARG A 18 30.56 -19.23 -8.51
C ARG A 18 31.53 -20.35 -8.91
N ASN A 19 32.64 -20.49 -8.21
CA ASN A 19 33.68 -21.48 -8.50
C ASN A 19 33.47 -22.82 -7.79
N CYS A 20 32.31 -23.01 -7.14
CA CYS A 20 32.01 -24.25 -6.46
C CYS A 20 32.05 -25.43 -7.44
N PRO A 21 32.86 -26.47 -7.21
CA PRO A 21 32.95 -27.63 -8.08
C PRO A 21 31.60 -28.31 -8.27
N ARG A 22 30.84 -28.47 -7.17
CA ARG A 22 29.49 -29.05 -7.18
C ARG A 22 28.51 -28.24 -8.04
N LEU A 23 28.69 -26.92 -8.14
CA LEU A 23 27.87 -26.07 -9.01
C LEU A 23 28.13 -26.34 -10.50
N GLN A 24 29.32 -26.79 -10.85
CA GLN A 24 29.70 -27.11 -12.22
C GLN A 24 29.29 -28.54 -12.59
N THR A 25 29.40 -29.49 -11.65
CA THR A 25 29.18 -30.92 -11.90
C THR A 25 27.74 -31.38 -11.64
N GLU A 26 27.05 -30.83 -10.64
CA GLU A 26 25.70 -31.24 -10.25
C GLU A 26 24.64 -30.25 -10.79
N ARG A 27 23.67 -30.75 -11.57
CA ARG A 27 22.63 -29.90 -12.19
C ARG A 27 21.66 -29.27 -11.18
N GLY A 28 21.41 -29.96 -10.06
CA GLY A 28 20.49 -29.52 -9.00
C GLY A 28 21.15 -28.71 -7.89
N HIS A 29 22.45 -28.44 -8.00
CA HIS A 29 23.20 -27.78 -6.95
C HIS A 29 23.16 -26.26 -7.09
N GLY A 30 22.91 -25.57 -5.97
CA GLY A 30 22.72 -24.13 -5.92
C GLY A 30 21.36 -23.68 -6.46
N SER A 31 21.13 -22.37 -6.39
CA SER A 31 19.87 -21.76 -6.82
C SER A 31 20.11 -20.72 -7.90
N TRP A 32 19.09 -20.53 -8.74
CA TRP A 32 19.06 -19.52 -9.78
C TRP A 32 18.65 -18.17 -9.22
N TYR A 33 19.32 -17.14 -9.70
CA TYR A 33 19.10 -15.74 -9.37
C TYR A 33 18.94 -14.92 -10.65
N LEU A 34 18.04 -13.95 -10.59
CA LEU A 34 17.84 -12.93 -11.60
C LEU A 34 18.31 -11.57 -11.08
N ARG A 35 18.73 -10.73 -12.02
CA ARG A 35 19.00 -9.31 -11.80
C ARG A 35 18.07 -8.57 -12.74
N LEU A 36 17.28 -7.69 -12.18
CA LEU A 36 16.33 -6.85 -12.88
C LEU A 36 16.82 -5.40 -12.76
N GLU A 37 16.95 -4.73 -13.89
CA GLU A 37 17.14 -3.28 -13.91
C GLU A 37 15.75 -2.64 -14.01
N LEU A 38 15.47 -1.74 -13.09
CA LEU A 38 14.27 -0.90 -13.15
C LEU A 38 14.56 0.30 -14.04
N GLY A 39 13.49 0.87 -14.61
CA GLY A 39 13.58 2.16 -15.30
C GLY A 39 14.21 3.23 -14.40
N ALA A 40 14.64 4.35 -14.98
CA ALA A 40 15.04 5.49 -14.17
C ALA A 40 13.83 5.90 -13.32
N GLY A 41 13.98 5.86 -11.99
CA GLY A 41 12.98 6.41 -11.09
C GLY A 41 12.79 7.90 -11.35
N LEU A 42 11.83 8.53 -10.68
CA LEU A 42 11.62 9.98 -10.79
C LEU A 42 12.83 10.79 -10.29
N ASP A 43 13.66 10.17 -9.45
CA ASP A 43 14.96 10.68 -9.01
C ASP A 43 16.06 10.54 -10.08
N GLY A 44 15.74 10.00 -11.26
CA GLY A 44 16.68 9.70 -12.35
C GLY A 44 17.63 8.55 -12.04
N LYS A 45 17.53 7.90 -10.88
CA LYS A 45 18.49 6.88 -10.45
C LYS A 45 18.08 5.51 -10.97
N ARG A 46 19.04 4.79 -11.53
CA ARG A 46 18.88 3.39 -11.90
C ARG A 46 18.87 2.52 -10.65
N ARG A 47 17.82 1.71 -10.48
CA ARG A 47 17.69 0.78 -9.37
C ARG A 47 17.83 -0.66 -9.87
N ARG A 48 18.55 -1.48 -9.11
CA ARG A 48 18.81 -2.88 -9.45
C ARG A 48 18.20 -3.79 -8.40
N VAL A 49 17.24 -4.61 -8.82
CA VAL A 49 16.62 -5.61 -7.96
C VAL A 49 17.24 -6.97 -8.24
N ARG A 50 17.55 -7.71 -7.17
CA ARG A 50 17.99 -9.11 -7.26
C ARG A 50 16.90 -9.97 -6.63
N ARG A 51 16.52 -11.04 -7.32
CA ARG A 51 15.69 -12.12 -6.80
C ARG A 51 16.37 -13.44 -7.06
N GLY A 52 16.07 -14.46 -6.26
CA GLY A 52 16.60 -15.79 -6.49
C GLY A 52 16.14 -16.78 -5.45
N GLY A 53 16.86 -17.89 -5.34
CA GLY A 53 16.34 -19.09 -4.66
C GLY A 53 15.51 -19.97 -5.59
N TYR A 54 15.52 -19.71 -6.90
CA TYR A 54 14.76 -20.54 -7.84
C TYR A 54 15.49 -21.88 -8.08
N PRO A 55 14.78 -23.01 -8.06
CA PRO A 55 15.40 -24.33 -8.22
C PRO A 55 15.90 -24.56 -9.66
N THR A 56 15.28 -23.91 -10.65
CA THR A 56 15.61 -24.09 -12.06
C THR A 56 15.72 -22.75 -12.79
N ARG A 57 16.41 -22.75 -13.93
CA ARG A 57 16.48 -21.59 -14.82
C ARG A 57 15.09 -21.17 -15.31
N LYS A 58 14.27 -22.16 -15.70
CA LYS A 58 12.89 -21.94 -16.16
C LYS A 58 12.05 -21.24 -15.08
N ALA A 59 12.15 -21.67 -13.82
CA ALA A 59 11.45 -21.02 -12.71
C ALA A 59 11.90 -19.56 -12.51
N ALA A 60 13.20 -19.27 -12.72
CA ALA A 60 13.71 -17.90 -12.67
C ALA A 60 13.22 -17.04 -13.86
N GLU A 61 13.08 -17.62 -15.05
CA GLU A 61 12.54 -16.98 -16.26
C GLU A 61 11.05 -16.66 -16.11
N GLU A 62 10.26 -17.60 -15.60
CA GLU A 62 8.84 -17.39 -15.28
C GLU A 62 8.67 -16.32 -14.20
N ALA A 63 9.52 -16.35 -13.16
CA ALA A 63 9.53 -15.30 -12.16
C ALA A 63 9.83 -13.93 -12.79
N LEU A 64 10.89 -13.83 -13.60
CA LEU A 64 11.23 -12.59 -14.31
C LEU A 64 10.05 -12.04 -15.13
N ALA A 65 9.34 -12.91 -15.85
CA ALA A 65 8.16 -12.51 -16.62
C ALA A 65 7.05 -11.95 -15.71
N ARG A 66 6.76 -12.60 -14.58
CA ARG A 66 5.79 -12.09 -13.59
C ARG A 66 6.19 -10.73 -13.02
N LEU A 67 7.47 -10.56 -12.66
CA LEU A 67 8.00 -9.31 -12.09
C LEU A 67 7.86 -8.11 -13.04
N ARG A 68 7.97 -8.37 -14.34
CA ARG A 68 7.86 -7.35 -15.40
C ARG A 68 6.42 -7.02 -15.77
N GLY A 69 5.47 -7.87 -15.39
CA GLY A 69 4.09 -7.75 -15.82
C GLY A 69 3.91 -7.88 -17.34
N PRO A 70 2.67 -7.73 -17.82
CA PRO A 70 2.33 -7.88 -19.24
C PRO A 70 3.07 -6.92 -20.18
N THR A 71 3.41 -5.71 -19.73
CA THR A 71 4.14 -4.72 -20.55
C THR A 71 5.63 -5.03 -20.71
N GLY A 72 6.17 -6.01 -19.98
CA GLY A 72 7.58 -6.35 -20.00
C GLY A 72 8.49 -5.37 -19.22
N THR A 73 7.92 -4.32 -18.63
CA THR A 73 8.64 -3.32 -17.83
C THR A 73 8.29 -3.43 -16.36
N ALA A 74 9.28 -3.72 -15.53
CA ALA A 74 9.10 -3.74 -14.09
C ALA A 74 9.20 -2.31 -13.50
N VAL A 75 8.29 -2.02 -12.56
CA VAL A 75 8.20 -0.76 -11.81
C VAL A 75 7.93 -1.08 -10.35
N THR A 76 8.41 -0.27 -9.41
CA THR A 76 8.03 -0.45 -8.00
C THR A 76 6.62 0.09 -7.73
N VAL A 77 6.03 -0.33 -6.62
CA VAL A 77 4.74 0.23 -6.16
C VAL A 77 4.89 1.73 -5.91
N GLY A 78 5.97 2.19 -5.28
CA GLY A 78 6.20 3.62 -5.03
C GLY A 78 6.30 4.45 -6.31
N GLU A 79 7.12 4.00 -7.26
CA GLU A 79 7.26 4.66 -8.58
C GLU A 79 5.94 4.68 -9.36
N TRP A 80 5.17 3.60 -9.26
CA TRP A 80 3.83 3.56 -9.85
C TRP A 80 2.89 4.55 -9.18
N LEU A 81 2.84 4.60 -7.85
CA LEU A 81 1.96 5.50 -7.10
C LEU A 81 2.28 6.96 -7.38
N ASP A 82 3.56 7.32 -7.49
CA ASP A 82 3.96 8.69 -7.83
C ASP A 82 3.52 9.10 -9.24
N ARG A 83 3.71 8.21 -10.23
CA ARG A 83 3.21 8.42 -11.59
C ARG A 83 1.69 8.55 -11.60
N TRP A 84 1.00 7.64 -10.92
CA TRP A 84 -0.45 7.63 -10.84
C TRP A 84 -1.01 8.91 -10.21
N LEU A 85 -0.37 9.44 -9.16
CA LEU A 85 -0.76 10.70 -8.52
C LEU A 85 -0.57 11.89 -9.45
N ARG A 86 0.56 11.94 -10.18
CA ARG A 86 0.86 13.03 -11.12
C ARG A 86 -0.16 13.10 -12.25
N ASP A 87 -0.53 11.95 -12.80
CA ASP A 87 -1.39 11.85 -13.96
C ASP A 87 -2.88 11.76 -13.58
N HIS A 88 -3.21 11.90 -12.28
CA HIS A 88 -4.57 11.75 -11.78
C HIS A 88 -5.45 12.96 -12.14
N ALA A 89 -6.47 12.75 -12.97
CA ALA A 89 -7.40 13.80 -13.41
C ALA A 89 -8.43 14.26 -12.35
N GLY A 90 -8.27 13.87 -11.08
CA GLY A 90 -9.20 14.21 -10.00
C GLY A 90 -9.00 15.63 -9.46
N ALA A 91 -9.97 16.12 -8.68
CA ALA A 91 -9.83 17.40 -7.99
C ALA A 91 -8.57 17.44 -7.12
N ALA A 92 -7.90 18.60 -7.05
CA ALA A 92 -6.64 18.77 -6.33
C ALA A 92 -6.71 18.33 -4.86
N SER A 93 -7.85 18.55 -4.19
CA SER A 93 -8.09 18.10 -2.82
C SER A 93 -8.12 16.57 -2.69
N THR A 94 -8.68 15.87 -3.68
CA THR A 94 -8.69 14.40 -3.73
C THR A 94 -7.29 13.86 -3.95
N VAL A 95 -6.54 14.44 -4.89
CA VAL A 95 -5.14 14.06 -5.15
C VAL A 95 -4.27 14.30 -3.91
N ALA A 96 -4.45 15.43 -3.21
CA ALA A 96 -3.75 15.69 -1.96
C ALA A 96 -4.08 14.67 -0.87
N GLY A 97 -5.36 14.25 -0.77
CA GLY A 97 -5.78 13.18 0.13
C GLY A 97 -5.11 11.83 -0.19
N TYR A 98 -5.04 11.48 -1.48
CA TYR A 98 -4.34 10.28 -1.93
C TYR A 98 -2.83 10.35 -1.66
N ALA A 99 -2.18 11.47 -1.97
CA ALA A 99 -0.76 11.69 -1.71
C ALA A 99 -0.43 11.54 -0.22
N ASN A 100 -1.32 12.01 0.66
CA ASN A 100 -1.14 11.82 2.10
C ASN A 100 -1.21 10.35 2.51
N HIS A 101 -2.16 9.56 1.96
CA HIS A 101 -2.19 8.12 2.21
C HIS A 101 -0.96 7.40 1.66
N VAL A 102 -0.50 7.79 0.46
CA VAL A 102 0.70 7.23 -0.17
C VAL A 102 1.91 7.44 0.72
N ARG A 103 2.18 8.70 1.08
CA ARG A 103 3.36 9.07 1.88
C ARG A 103 3.36 8.48 3.29
N LEU A 104 2.22 8.44 3.97
CA LEU A 104 2.15 8.01 5.37
C LEU A 104 2.05 6.50 5.54
N TYR A 105 1.43 5.79 4.59
CA TYR A 105 1.02 4.40 4.79
C TYR A 105 1.43 3.47 3.66
N LEU A 106 1.31 3.87 2.40
CA LEU A 106 1.57 2.93 1.29
C LEU A 106 3.06 2.82 0.97
N ASP A 107 3.75 3.93 0.79
CA ASP A 107 5.16 3.94 0.40
C ASP A 107 6.09 3.31 1.46
N PRO A 108 5.95 3.58 2.78
CA PRO A 108 6.81 2.98 3.80
C PRO A 108 6.77 1.45 3.85
N HIS A 109 5.62 0.85 3.51
CA HIS A 109 5.43 -0.60 3.62
C HIS A 109 5.49 -1.33 2.27
N LEU A 110 4.99 -0.71 1.19
CA LEU A 110 4.86 -1.34 -0.12
C LEU A 110 5.78 -0.72 -1.17
N GLY A 111 6.29 0.49 -0.97
CA GLY A 111 6.97 1.29 -2.00
C GLY A 111 8.19 0.62 -2.62
N GLY A 112 8.91 -0.20 -1.84
CA GLY A 112 10.07 -0.97 -2.29
C GLY A 112 9.75 -2.29 -3.02
N LEU A 113 8.49 -2.73 -3.01
CA LEU A 113 8.06 -3.93 -3.71
C LEU A 113 7.89 -3.66 -5.20
N LEU A 114 8.15 -4.67 -6.03
CA LEU A 114 7.77 -4.60 -7.44
C LEU A 114 6.26 -4.72 -7.57
N LEU A 115 5.69 -3.96 -8.50
CA LEU A 115 4.25 -3.98 -8.72
C LEU A 115 3.75 -5.39 -9.12
N GLY A 116 4.55 -6.14 -9.89
CA GLY A 116 4.27 -7.54 -10.22
C GLY A 116 4.54 -8.56 -9.10
N GLU A 117 5.09 -8.13 -7.95
CA GLU A 117 5.22 -8.95 -6.73
C GLU A 117 4.14 -8.68 -5.71
N LEU A 118 3.32 -7.63 -5.92
CA LEU A 118 2.32 -7.25 -4.94
C LEU A 118 1.26 -8.35 -4.83
N THR A 119 1.07 -8.88 -3.63
CA THR A 119 0.10 -9.94 -3.33
C THR A 119 -0.91 -9.44 -2.30
N VAL A 120 -2.00 -10.19 -2.12
CA VAL A 120 -2.98 -9.90 -1.05
C VAL A 120 -2.31 -9.95 0.32
N GLU A 121 -1.33 -10.83 0.51
CA GLU A 121 -0.63 -10.98 1.79
C GLU A 121 0.23 -9.76 2.12
N HIS A 122 0.97 -9.21 1.15
CA HIS A 122 1.71 -7.96 1.36
C HIS A 122 0.78 -6.81 1.80
N VAL A 123 -0.44 -6.74 1.25
CA VAL A 123 -1.42 -5.72 1.65
C VAL A 123 -1.97 -6.01 3.05
N ARG A 124 -2.19 -7.28 3.42
CA ARG A 124 -2.59 -7.67 4.79
C ARG A 124 -1.51 -7.31 5.81
N GLU A 125 -0.27 -7.67 5.54
CA GLU A 125 0.90 -7.37 6.38
C GLU A 125 1.07 -5.87 6.57
N MET A 126 0.92 -5.07 5.50
CA MET A 126 0.91 -3.61 5.61
C MET A 126 -0.16 -3.13 6.59
N PHE A 127 -1.41 -3.60 6.48
CA PHE A 127 -2.46 -3.17 7.41
C PHE A 127 -2.19 -3.61 8.85
N ALA A 128 -1.65 -4.82 9.04
CA ALA A 128 -1.25 -5.31 10.36
C ALA A 128 -0.14 -4.43 10.96
N ALA A 129 0.87 -4.06 10.17
CA ALA A 129 1.95 -3.16 10.58
C ALA A 129 1.42 -1.77 10.98
N ILE A 130 0.54 -1.18 10.17
CA ILE A 130 -0.08 0.13 10.48
C ILE A 130 -0.83 0.07 11.82
N VAL A 131 -1.61 -0.99 12.05
CA VAL A 131 -2.34 -1.16 13.32
C VAL A 131 -1.38 -1.30 14.50
N HIS A 132 -0.33 -2.11 14.34
CA HIS A 132 0.70 -2.32 15.35
C HIS A 132 1.44 -1.02 15.70
N ASP A 133 1.91 -0.27 14.70
CA ASP A 133 2.68 0.96 14.90
C ASP A 133 1.86 2.03 15.63
N HIS A 134 0.58 2.19 15.27
CA HIS A 134 -0.32 3.08 15.99
C HIS A 134 -0.55 2.64 17.44
N GLN A 135 -0.66 1.33 17.71
CA GLN A 135 -0.81 0.81 19.07
C GLN A 135 0.44 1.04 19.91
N ALA A 136 1.63 0.88 19.32
CA ALA A 136 2.91 1.16 19.99
C ALA A 136 3.04 2.63 20.38
N GLU A 137 2.46 3.56 19.61
CA GLU A 137 2.34 4.98 19.96
C GLU A 137 1.22 5.30 20.96
N GLY A 138 0.51 4.30 21.50
CA GLY A 138 -0.62 4.49 22.41
C GLY A 138 -1.89 5.04 21.73
N ARG A 139 -1.97 4.98 20.40
CA ARG A 139 -3.10 5.48 19.60
C ARG A 139 -3.88 4.32 18.97
N ARG A 140 -5.14 4.57 18.60
CA ARG A 140 -5.95 3.62 17.83
C ARG A 140 -6.30 4.22 16.48
N ILE A 141 -5.94 3.53 15.40
CA ILE A 141 -6.39 3.91 14.05
C ILE A 141 -7.87 3.53 13.87
N ARG A 142 -8.66 4.47 13.32
CA ARG A 142 -10.08 4.23 13.06
C ARG A 142 -10.25 3.33 11.83
N GLN A 143 -11.22 2.41 11.84
CA GLN A 143 -11.53 1.59 10.67
C GLN A 143 -11.84 2.42 9.42
N ALA A 144 -12.47 3.58 9.59
CA ALA A 144 -12.74 4.50 8.48
C ALA A 144 -11.45 4.95 7.77
N THR A 145 -10.34 5.14 8.51
CA THR A 145 -9.04 5.49 7.94
C THR A 145 -8.45 4.31 7.16
N LEU A 146 -8.47 3.10 7.73
CA LEU A 146 -8.03 1.88 7.04
C LEU A 146 -8.80 1.65 5.72
N ASN A 147 -10.12 1.88 5.74
CA ASN A 147 -10.96 1.79 4.55
C ASN A 147 -10.58 2.82 3.48
N ARG A 148 -10.24 4.06 3.86
CA ARG A 148 -9.78 5.11 2.93
C ARG A 148 -8.42 4.79 2.32
N ILE A 149 -7.49 4.26 3.11
CA ILE A 149 -6.19 3.79 2.65
C ILE A 149 -6.40 2.68 1.60
N ARG A 150 -7.22 1.67 1.92
CA ARG A 150 -7.55 0.58 0.98
C ARG A 150 -8.21 1.10 -0.30
N SER A 151 -9.16 2.03 -0.20
CA SER A 151 -9.82 2.61 -1.38
C SER A 151 -8.82 3.35 -2.27
N THR A 152 -7.85 4.06 -1.68
CA THR A 152 -6.78 4.74 -2.42
C THR A 152 -5.92 3.73 -3.19
N LEU A 153 -5.43 2.70 -2.49
CA LEU A 153 -4.63 1.64 -3.10
C LEU A 153 -5.41 0.91 -4.21
N ARG A 154 -6.68 0.56 -3.96
CA ARG A 154 -7.54 -0.08 -4.95
C ARG A 154 -7.72 0.78 -6.20
N SER A 155 -7.90 2.09 -6.06
CA SER A 155 -8.03 3.04 -7.17
C SER A 155 -6.76 3.09 -8.02
N ALA A 156 -5.59 3.17 -7.37
CA ALA A 156 -4.30 3.14 -8.03
C ALA A 156 -4.08 1.81 -8.79
N LEU A 157 -4.32 0.67 -8.15
CA LEU A 157 -4.13 -0.65 -8.77
C LEU A 157 -5.14 -0.95 -9.88
N ASN A 158 -6.36 -0.42 -9.80
CA ASN A 158 -7.30 -0.48 -10.92
C ASN A 158 -6.80 0.28 -12.15
N THR A 159 -6.03 1.35 -11.96
CA THR A 159 -5.41 2.06 -13.08
C THR A 159 -4.24 1.26 -13.63
N ALA A 160 -3.42 0.65 -12.78
CA ALA A 160 -2.34 -0.26 -13.21
C ALA A 160 -2.86 -1.46 -14.02
N LEU A 161 -4.02 -2.00 -13.61
CA LEU A 161 -4.68 -3.09 -14.32
C LEU A 161 -5.13 -2.66 -15.72
N ARG A 162 -5.70 -1.46 -15.85
CA ARG A 162 -6.09 -0.88 -17.15
C ARG A 162 -4.89 -0.60 -18.05
N ASP A 163 -3.78 -0.18 -17.46
CA ASP A 163 -2.52 0.08 -18.15
C ASP A 163 -1.74 -1.22 -18.45
N GLY A 164 -2.27 -2.38 -18.07
CA GLY A 164 -1.65 -3.68 -18.30
C GLY A 164 -0.37 -3.93 -17.50
N LEU A 165 -0.11 -3.17 -16.43
CA LEU A 165 1.08 -3.34 -15.59
C LEU A 165 0.96 -4.54 -14.64
N ILE A 166 -0.27 -4.91 -14.29
CA ILE A 166 -0.61 -6.06 -13.44
C ILE A 166 -1.76 -6.83 -14.07
N VAL A 167 -1.90 -8.10 -13.67
CA VAL A 167 -2.97 -8.99 -14.16
C VAL A 167 -4.18 -9.04 -13.20
N GLU A 168 -3.96 -8.70 -11.93
CA GLU A 168 -4.99 -8.73 -10.89
C GLU A 168 -4.80 -7.58 -9.91
N ASN A 169 -5.84 -7.25 -9.14
CA ASN A 169 -5.80 -6.20 -8.12
C ASN A 169 -5.86 -6.83 -6.70
N PRO A 170 -4.71 -6.98 -6.01
CA PRO A 170 -4.65 -7.48 -4.65
C PRO A 170 -5.53 -6.73 -3.64
N ALA A 171 -5.64 -5.40 -3.77
CA ALA A 171 -6.45 -4.59 -2.85
C ALA A 171 -7.96 -4.78 -3.05
N ALA A 172 -8.37 -5.26 -4.22
CA ALA A 172 -9.76 -5.63 -4.48
C ALA A 172 -10.15 -6.97 -3.86
N LEU A 173 -9.20 -7.91 -3.76
CA LEU A 173 -9.37 -9.25 -3.19
C LEU A 173 -9.24 -9.28 -1.66
N LEU A 174 -8.69 -8.22 -1.06
CA LEU A 174 -8.56 -8.11 0.38
C LEU A 174 -9.94 -7.98 1.06
N VAL A 175 -10.28 -8.98 1.87
CA VAL A 175 -11.39 -8.92 2.83
C VAL A 175 -10.91 -8.24 4.10
N MET A 176 -11.45 -7.04 4.38
CA MET A 176 -11.23 -6.35 5.66
C MET A 176 -12.39 -6.67 6.62
N PRO A 177 -12.14 -6.84 7.93
CA PRO A 177 -13.21 -6.94 8.91
C PRO A 177 -14.05 -5.66 8.87
N VAL A 178 -15.37 -5.83 8.73
CA VAL A 178 -16.31 -4.71 8.65
C VAL A 178 -16.46 -4.10 10.04
N ALA A 179 -16.10 -2.83 10.24
CA ALA A 179 -16.50 -2.13 11.47
C ALA A 179 -18.02 -1.89 11.45
N ARG A 180 -18.66 -2.14 12.59
CA ARG A 180 -20.03 -1.68 12.82
C ARG A 180 -20.04 -0.15 12.73
N ARG A 181 -20.77 0.38 11.74
CA ARG A 181 -20.99 1.83 11.60
C ARG A 181 -21.64 2.33 12.90
N PRO A 182 -21.08 3.34 13.59
CA PRO A 182 -21.81 4.02 14.65
C PRO A 182 -23.10 4.55 14.03
N ARG A 183 -24.27 4.15 14.56
CA ARG A 183 -25.53 4.76 14.15
C ARG A 183 -25.39 6.26 14.41
N ALA A 184 -25.62 7.08 13.40
CA ALA A 184 -25.72 8.52 13.60
C ALA A 184 -26.85 8.73 14.61
N VAL A 185 -26.52 9.24 15.79
CA VAL A 185 -27.54 9.80 16.68
C VAL A 185 -27.98 11.07 15.97
N VAL A 186 -29.07 10.97 15.23
CA VAL A 186 -29.76 12.13 14.68
C VAL A 186 -30.25 12.90 15.90
N TRP A 187 -29.72 14.09 16.12
CA TRP A 187 -30.35 15.04 17.03
C TRP A 187 -31.73 15.34 16.44
N THR A 188 -32.76 14.65 16.91
CA THR A 188 -34.13 15.12 16.73
C THR A 188 -34.22 16.43 17.50
N ALA A 189 -34.34 17.55 16.79
CA ALA A 189 -34.62 18.84 17.41
C ALA A 189 -35.84 18.66 18.32
N ALA A 190 -35.67 18.88 19.62
CA ALA A 190 -36.81 19.06 20.49
C ALA A 190 -37.62 20.24 19.94
N PRO A 191 -38.97 20.16 19.87
CA PRO A 191 -39.76 21.30 19.43
C PRO A 191 -39.46 22.48 20.35
N CYS A 192 -38.98 23.59 19.78
CA CYS A 192 -38.93 24.87 20.46
C CYS A 192 -40.37 25.25 20.84
N ARG A 193 -40.80 24.89 22.05
CA ARG A 193 -42.04 25.42 22.62
C ARG A 193 -41.82 26.91 22.84
N GLY A 194 -42.68 27.70 22.21
CA GLY A 194 -42.61 29.15 22.19
C GLY A 194 -42.41 29.72 23.59
N VAL A 195 -41.43 30.63 23.69
CA VAL A 195 -41.33 31.56 24.80
C VAL A 195 -42.62 32.37 24.77
N GLY A 196 -43.46 32.18 25.80
CA GLY A 196 -44.62 33.02 26.04
C GLY A 196 -44.16 34.45 26.19
N ALA A 197 -44.74 35.34 25.38
CA ALA A 197 -44.60 36.77 25.58
C ALA A 197 -45.30 37.13 26.90
N ASP A 198 -44.51 37.29 27.96
CA ASP A 198 -44.91 37.97 29.17
C ASP A 198 -45.16 39.45 28.83
N ARG A 199 -46.43 39.87 28.82
CA ARG A 199 -46.81 41.29 28.87
C ARG A 199 -47.20 41.61 30.31
N GLY A 200 -46.20 41.76 31.17
CA GLY A 200 -46.31 42.51 32.41
C GLY A 200 -46.19 44.01 32.13
N ALA A 201 -47.32 44.71 31.99
CA ALA A 201 -47.39 46.15 32.15
C ALA A 201 -48.47 46.45 33.19
N SER A 202 -48.03 46.56 34.45
CA SER A 202 -48.80 47.10 35.57
C SER A 202 -48.12 48.37 36.07
N GLY A 203 -48.92 49.40 36.35
CA GLY A 203 -48.51 50.49 37.23
C GLY A 203 -48.86 51.88 36.70
N GLY A 204 -49.97 52.44 37.18
CA GLY A 204 -50.28 53.87 36.99
C GLY A 204 -51.67 54.23 37.50
N GLY A 205 -51.88 54.15 38.81
CA GLY A 205 -53.04 54.76 39.46
C GLY A 205 -52.86 56.27 39.67
N GLY A 206 -53.97 57.00 39.67
CA GLY A 206 -54.11 58.41 40.01
C GLY A 206 -55.60 58.79 39.91
N VAL A 207 -56.37 58.61 40.99
CA VAL A 207 -56.88 59.60 41.97
C VAL A 207 -57.92 60.59 41.43
N ASP A 208 -58.98 60.71 42.23
CA ASP A 208 -60.23 61.46 42.06
C ASP A 208 -60.08 62.99 41.96
N GLY A 209 -61.12 63.64 41.40
CA GLY A 209 -61.34 65.08 41.41
C GLY A 209 -62.43 65.53 40.47
#